data_AF-L1QJF4-F1
#
_entry.id   AF-L1QJF4-F1
#
_cell.length_a   1.000
_cell.length_b   1.000
_cell.length_c   1.000
_cell.angle_alpha   90.00
_cell.angle_beta   90.00
_cell.angle_gamma   90.00
#
_symmetry.space_group_name_H-M   'P 1'
#
loop_
_entity.id
_entity.type
_entity.pdbx_description
1 polymer ?
#
loop_
_entity_poly.entity_id
_entity_poly.type
_entity_poly.pdbx_seq_one_letter_code
_entity_poly.pdbx_strand_id
1 'polypeptide(L)'
;MKAAELRNKGIKFTLGNKEYELKFNMNTFCELEEVYGDINKAFEDLQLMKIKAIRALLYAAIKVEDDTVTLKSVGDLLQLGDLERLGTVINEALSESMPEIEENMGE
;
A
#
# COMPACT_ATOMS: atom_id res chain seq x y z
N MET A 1 -9.73 -10.94 17.51
CA MET A 1 -10.50 -9.70 17.27
C MET A 1 -11.21 -9.81 15.92
N LYS A 2 -12.39 -9.19 15.74
CA LYS A 2 -13.24 -9.37 14.56
C LYS A 2 -12.70 -8.58 13.37
N ALA A 3 -12.46 -9.25 12.24
CA ALA A 3 -12.12 -8.68 10.92
C ALA A 3 -13.14 -7.67 10.33
N ALA A 4 -14.14 -7.25 11.11
CA ALA A 4 -15.24 -6.38 10.69
C ALA A 4 -14.93 -4.87 10.87
N GLU A 5 -13.76 -4.52 11.40
CA GLU A 5 -13.33 -3.12 11.57
C GLU A 5 -12.10 -2.74 10.74
N LEU A 6 -11.88 -3.39 9.59
CA LEU A 6 -11.18 -2.77 8.46
C LEU A 6 -12.03 -1.56 8.00
N ARG A 7 -12.08 -0.51 8.84
CA ARG A 7 -12.78 0.72 8.53
C ARG A 7 -12.04 1.30 7.35
N ASN A 8 -12.79 1.51 6.28
CA ASN A 8 -12.51 2.26 5.05
C ASN A 8 -11.98 3.70 5.33
N LYS A 9 -11.00 3.88 6.22
CA LYS A 9 -10.30 5.13 6.45
C LYS A 9 -9.11 5.10 5.52
N GLY A 10 -9.27 5.70 4.34
CA GLY A 10 -8.13 5.90 3.48
C GLY A 10 -7.21 6.95 4.07
N ILE A 11 -5.90 6.76 3.91
CA ILE A 11 -4.92 7.75 4.35
C ILE A 11 -4.68 8.72 3.21
N LYS A 12 -4.92 10.00 3.45
CA LYS A 12 -4.64 11.04 2.46
C LYS A 12 -3.14 11.26 2.33
N PHE A 13 -2.66 11.30 1.10
CA PHE A 13 -1.29 11.63 0.80
C PHE A 13 -1.21 12.48 -0.47
N THR A 14 -0.23 13.37 -0.52
CA THR A 14 0.04 14.16 -1.71
C THR A 14 1.18 13.51 -2.48
N LEU A 15 1.03 13.39 -3.81
CA LEU A 15 2.13 13.14 -4.74
C LEU A 15 2.16 14.27 -5.78
N GLY A 16 3.30 14.94 -5.91
CA GLY A 16 3.40 16.16 -6.70
C GLY A 16 2.38 17.22 -6.24
N ASN A 17 1.46 17.60 -7.12
CA ASN A 17 0.43 18.62 -6.85
C ASN A 17 -0.98 18.03 -6.65
N LYS A 18 -1.11 16.70 -6.48
CA LYS A 18 -2.40 16.02 -6.40
C LYS A 18 -2.53 15.29 -5.06
N GLU A 19 -3.69 15.43 -4.42
CA GLU A 19 -4.06 14.65 -3.24
C GLU A 19 -4.67 13.32 -3.70
N TYR A 20 -4.23 12.23 -3.07
CA TYR A 20 -4.71 10.89 -3.25
C TYR A 20 -5.15 10.32 -1.90
N GLU A 21 -5.96 9.27 -1.95
CA GLU A 21 -6.41 8.55 -0.76
C GLU A 21 -5.99 7.08 -0.87
N LEU A 22 -5.12 6.64 0.03
CA LEU A 22 -4.68 5.25 0.12
C LEU A 22 -5.72 4.45 0.87
N LYS A 23 -6.63 3.79 0.14
CA LYS A 23 -7.64 2.90 0.71
C LYS A 23 -7.12 1.46 0.76
N PHE A 24 -7.02 0.90 1.96
CA PHE A 24 -6.73 -0.53 2.17
C PHE A 24 -8.01 -1.36 2.05
N ASN A 25 -8.57 -1.38 0.84
CA ASN A 25 -9.73 -2.20 0.51
C ASN A 25 -9.32 -3.43 -0.33
N MET A 26 -10.25 -4.34 -0.55
CA MET A 26 -9.97 -5.59 -1.27
C MET A 26 -9.53 -5.36 -2.72
N ASN A 27 -10.04 -4.32 -3.39
CA ASN A 27 -9.61 -4.02 -4.77
C ASN A 27 -8.16 -3.58 -4.79
N THR A 28 -7.71 -2.74 -3.84
CA THR A 28 -6.30 -2.36 -3.72
C THR A 28 -5.41 -3.57 -3.51
N PHE A 29 -5.85 -4.54 -2.71
CA PHE A 29 -5.09 -5.78 -2.51
C PHE A 29 -5.07 -6.67 -3.75
N CYS A 30 -6.18 -6.78 -4.49
CA CYS A 30 -6.19 -7.49 -5.76
C CYS A 30 -5.23 -6.85 -6.78
N GLU A 31 -5.27 -5.53 -6.94
CA GLU A 31 -4.36 -4.81 -7.84
C GLU A 31 -2.88 -4.97 -7.42
N LEU A 32 -2.62 -4.99 -6.11
CA LEU A 32 -1.28 -5.23 -5.58
C LEU A 32 -0.81 -6.67 -5.86
N GLU A 33 -1.70 -7.65 -5.68
CA GLU A 33 -1.43 -9.06 -6.00
C GLU A 33 -1.19 -9.24 -7.50
N GLU A 34 -1.94 -8.58 -8.38
CA GLU A 34 -1.70 -8.64 -9.83
C GLU A 34 -0.30 -8.16 -10.21
N VAL A 35 0.24 -7.17 -9.50
CA VAL A 35 1.61 -6.67 -9.72
C VAL A 35 2.67 -7.66 -9.23
N TYR A 36 2.42 -8.36 -8.12
CA TYR A 36 3.40 -9.24 -7.48
C TYR A 36 3.30 -10.70 -7.91
N GLY A 37 2.11 -11.17 -8.29
CA GLY A 37 1.73 -12.57 -8.40
C GLY A 37 1.55 -13.29 -7.06
N ASP A 38 1.85 -12.64 -5.94
CA ASP A 38 1.72 -13.16 -4.57
C ASP A 38 1.58 -12.01 -3.58
N ILE A 39 0.45 -11.97 -2.89
CA ILE A 39 0.12 -10.92 -1.94
C ILE A 39 1.01 -10.96 -0.67
N ASN A 40 1.44 -12.14 -0.22
CA ASN A 40 2.30 -12.26 0.97
C ASN A 40 3.67 -11.63 0.70
N LYS A 41 4.23 -11.91 -0.48
CA LYS A 41 5.49 -11.30 -0.93
C LYS A 41 5.38 -9.79 -1.05
N ALA A 42 4.22 -9.27 -1.48
CA ALA A 42 3.98 -7.83 -1.51
C ALA A 42 4.08 -7.21 -0.11
N PHE A 43 3.50 -7.87 0.90
CA PHE A 43 3.55 -7.39 2.28
C PHE A 43 4.95 -7.50 2.90
N GLU A 44 5.67 -8.59 2.69
CA GLU A 44 7.09 -8.72 3.11
C GLU A 44 7.93 -7.57 2.54
N ASP A 45 7.79 -7.29 1.23
CA ASP A 45 8.54 -6.22 0.57
C ASP A 45 8.13 -4.82 1.05
N LEU A 46 6.87 -4.62 1.44
CA LEU A 46 6.36 -3.39 2.06
C LEU A 46 6.92 -3.19 3.47
N GLN A 47 6.95 -4.24 4.30
CA GLN A 47 7.55 -4.21 5.64
C GLN A 47 9.05 -3.88 5.58
N LEU A 48 9.75 -4.40 4.56
CA LEU A 48 11.14 -4.08 4.27
C LEU A 48 11.33 -2.71 3.60
N MET A 49 10.27 -1.93 3.44
CA MET A 49 10.31 -0.58 2.89
C MET A 49 10.96 -0.51 1.50
N LYS A 50 10.81 -1.57 0.69
CA LYS A 50 11.39 -1.60 -0.66
C LYS A 50 10.69 -0.56 -1.53
N ILE A 51 11.48 0.26 -2.21
CA ILE A 51 10.98 1.35 -3.07
C ILE A 51 9.99 0.84 -4.12
N LYS A 52 10.25 -0.33 -4.71
CA LYS A 52 9.35 -0.96 -5.68
C LYS A 52 8.00 -1.35 -5.06
N ALA A 53 7.99 -1.77 -3.80
CA ALA A 53 6.79 -2.14 -3.07
C ALA A 53 5.93 -0.93 -2.74
N ILE A 54 6.55 0.14 -2.25
CA ILE A 54 5.87 1.43 -2.02
C ILE A 54 5.22 1.92 -3.32
N ARG A 55 5.99 1.92 -4.43
CA ARG A 55 5.45 2.30 -5.74
C ARG A 55 4.30 1.40 -6.18
N ALA A 56 4.38 0.09 -5.95
CA ALA A 56 3.33 -0.87 -6.30
C ALA A 56 2.05 -0.65 -5.48
N LEU A 57 2.17 -0.41 -4.18
CA LEU A 57 1.01 -0.12 -3.30
C LEU A 57 0.31 1.16 -3.72
N LEU A 58 1.06 2.23 -3.99
CA LEU A 58 0.49 3.50 -4.44
C LEU A 58 -0.15 3.37 -5.82
N TYR A 59 0.49 2.63 -6.74
CA TYR A 59 -0.11 2.27 -8.02
C TYR A 59 -1.45 1.54 -7.83
N ALA A 60 -1.47 0.48 -7.02
CA ALA A 60 -2.68 -0.30 -6.76
C ALA A 60 -3.81 0.58 -6.20
N ALA A 61 -3.50 1.42 -5.22
CA ALA A 61 -4.48 2.31 -4.60
C ALA A 61 -5.06 3.35 -5.57
N ILE A 62 -4.22 3.90 -6.46
CA ILE A 62 -4.67 4.86 -7.47
C ILE A 62 -5.44 4.14 -8.59
N LYS A 63 -4.99 2.95 -8.98
CA LYS A 63 -5.54 2.15 -10.09
C LYS A 63 -7.00 1.78 -9.87
N VAL A 64 -7.38 1.49 -8.62
CA VAL A 64 -8.79 1.24 -8.23
C VAL A 64 -9.72 2.41 -8.56
N GLU A 65 -9.21 3.64 -8.56
CA GLU A 65 -9.99 4.86 -8.83
C GLU A 65 -9.71 5.44 -10.24
N ASP A 66 -8.57 5.10 -10.84
CA ASP A 66 -8.10 5.58 -12.15
C ASP A 66 -7.41 4.47 -12.93
N ASP A 67 -8.15 3.88 -13.87
CA ASP A 67 -7.67 2.78 -14.71
C ASP A 67 -6.52 3.14 -15.66
N THR A 68 -6.23 4.43 -15.85
CA THR A 68 -5.21 4.90 -16.78
C THR A 68 -3.81 5.01 -16.16
N VAL A 69 -3.72 4.90 -14.83
CA VAL A 69 -2.46 5.00 -14.11
C VAL A 69 -1.52 3.85 -14.48
N THR A 70 -0.22 4.12 -14.46
CA THR A 70 0.81 3.10 -14.67
C THR A 70 1.81 3.13 -13.52
N LEU A 71 2.52 2.02 -13.30
CA LEU A 71 3.64 1.98 -12.34
C LEU A 71 4.69 3.06 -12.64
N LYS A 72 4.91 3.37 -13.92
CA LYS A 72 5.85 4.40 -14.34
C LYS A 72 5.36 5.79 -13.93
N SER A 73 4.10 6.14 -14.22
CA SER A 73 3.55 7.46 -13.88
C SER A 73 3.53 7.71 -12.37
N VAL A 74 3.29 6.68 -11.55
CA VAL A 74 3.43 6.80 -10.09
C VAL A 74 4.89 7.02 -9.68
N GLY A 75 5.81 6.27 -10.29
CA GLY A 75 7.25 6.46 -10.08
C GLY A 75 7.74 7.86 -10.43
N ASP A 76 7.23 8.45 -11.52
CA ASP A 76 7.58 9.81 -11.97
C ASP A 76 7.09 10.90 -10.99
N LEU A 77 6.07 10.59 -10.17
CA LEU A 77 5.55 11.49 -9.13
C LEU A 77 6.25 11.34 -7.77
N LEU A 78 6.97 10.23 -7.56
CA LEU A 78 7.63 9.93 -6.28
C LEU A 78 8.98 10.64 -6.19
N GLN A 79 9.19 11.35 -5.08
CA GLN A 79 10.51 11.91 -4.74
C GLN A 79 11.14 11.13 -3.59
N LEU A 80 12.47 11.22 -3.45
CA LEU A 80 13.17 10.56 -2.34
C LEU A 80 12.67 11.02 -0.96
N GLY A 81 12.30 12.29 -0.83
CA GLY A 81 11.71 12.83 0.41
C GLY A 81 10.31 12.30 0.72
N ASP A 82 9.56 11.82 -0.28
CA ASP A 82 8.26 11.20 -0.05
C ASP A 82 8.40 9.81 0.59
N LEU A 83 9.48 9.08 0.31
CA LEU A 83 9.67 7.71 0.79
C LEU A 83 9.69 7.61 2.32
N GLU A 84 10.32 8.58 2.99
CA GLU A 84 10.38 8.64 4.45
C GLU A 84 8.97 8.86 5.04
N ARG A 85 8.25 9.86 4.52
CA ARG A 85 6.89 10.19 4.95
C ARG A 85 5.91 9.03 4.66
N LEU A 86 5.99 8.47 3.46
CA LEU A 86 5.15 7.35 3.04
C LEU A 86 5.44 6.10 3.87
N GLY A 87 6.69 5.88 4.28
CA GLY A 87 7.04 4.75 5.12
C GLY A 87 6.36 4.74 6.47
N THR A 88 6.37 5.88 7.16
CA THR A 88 5.65 6.04 8.43
C THR A 88 4.16 5.78 8.23
N VAL A 89 3.56 6.41 7.23
CA VAL A 89 2.13 6.28 6.91
C VAL A 89 1.75 4.84 6.57
N ILE A 90 2.52 4.16 5.74
CA ILE A 90 2.26 2.78 5.32
C ILE A 90 2.38 1.83 6.52
N ASN A 91 3.42 1.98 7.34
CA ASN A 91 3.61 1.15 8.54
C ASN A 91 2.49 1.33 9.56
N GLU A 92 2.08 2.57 9.82
CA GLU A 92 0.91 2.87 10.67
C GLU A 92 -0.34 2.21 10.10
N ALA A 93 -0.59 2.38 8.80
CA ALA A 93 -1.78 1.84 8.15
C ALA A 93 -1.84 0.31 8.18
N LEU A 94 -0.72 -0.35 7.88
CA LEU A 94 -0.63 -1.81 7.91
C LEU A 94 -0.83 -2.32 9.34
N SER A 95 -0.27 -1.65 10.35
CA SER A 95 -0.44 -2.02 11.76
C SER A 95 -1.89 -1.85 12.24
N GLU A 96 -2.64 -0.88 11.72
CA GLU A 96 -4.05 -0.66 12.06
C GLU A 96 -5.01 -1.53 11.25
N SER A 97 -4.70 -1.79 9.99
CA SER A 97 -5.61 -2.41 9.02
C SER A 97 -5.44 -3.92 8.96
N MET A 98 -4.25 -4.43 9.25
CA MET A 98 -4.02 -5.87 9.29
C MET A 98 -4.22 -6.37 10.72
N PRO A 99 -4.96 -7.47 10.93
CA PRO A 99 -4.81 -8.19 12.18
C PRO A 99 -3.33 -8.52 12.33
N GLU A 100 -2.77 -8.30 13.53
CA GLU A 100 -1.41 -8.75 13.86
C GLU A 100 -1.24 -10.14 13.25
N ILE A 101 -0.31 -10.27 12.31
CA ILE A 101 0.16 -11.59 11.93
C ILE A 101 0.87 -12.05 13.21
N GLU A 102 0.15 -12.71 14.10
CA GLU A 102 0.78 -13.51 15.14
C GLU A 102 1.73 -14.42 14.37
N GLU A 103 3.04 -14.20 14.55
CA GLU A 103 4.07 -15.15 14.17
C GLU A 103 3.81 -16.46 14.92
N ASN A 104 2.82 -17.23 14.50
CA ASN A 104 2.90 -18.67 14.57
C ASN A 104 3.85 -19.10 13.45
N MET A 105 5.13 -18.73 13.61
CA MET A 105 6.22 -19.58 13.16
C MET A 105 6.07 -20.88 13.96
N GLY A 106 5.20 -21.75 13.47
CA GLY A 106 4.99 -23.07 14.04
C GLY A 106 6.31 -23.83 14.01
N GLU A 107 6.74 -24.21 15.22
CA GLU A 107 7.62 -25.31 15.63
C GLU A 107 8.63 -25.88 14.61
#